data_AF-A0AA39LAS7-F1
#
_entry.id   AF-A0AA39LAS7-F1
#
_cell.length_a   1.000
_cell.length_b   1.000
_cell.length_c   1.000
_cell.angle_alpha   90.00
_cell.angle_beta   90.00
_cell.angle_gamma   90.00
#
_symmetry.space_group_name_H-M   'P 1'
#
loop_
_entity.id
_entity.type
_entity.pdbx_description
1 polymer ?
#
loop_
_entity_poly.entity_id
_entity_poly.type
_entity_poly.pdbx_seq_one_letter_code
_entity_poly.pdbx_strand_id
1 'polypeptide(L)'
;MGDRTTDSLYHKCGEEAVLLLINEMKKHPILYRSSPRRISQPSVELKMAQKDAWLDVMKVMAETYGNNICEEVAWTTWRVLYVHYGTTNASKKWRDELSFLKGCKRPMVKRPAVKVVKRRQAMTTDHSEEVVPHKLPKSGANMESPPYHPSQKDTLYIRYGADACTQLINEVGKYPVIYNQILMHYKYSHQLPEEALLAWNKVMKAMDAKYAGVPTELAYRAWRTIQINYKKVNCPKKYAGKILFLNNVPRRKRSLKKSNWSDANLLLSISSGHRQETPIYPDIDFSSQESPNEILKKVVENTTNLQQDDMSELEINGSDFSTSEVYDDVPLNLSATSDRCEDDLEKSARPSAAQLELQPPLDPFKKLLEKIWRGAAESRAREAIMSELRRKITATINNVEDIMWAKAVRTANV
;
A
#
# COMPACT_ATOMS: atom_id res chain seq x y z
N MET A 1 -14.46 -14.59 -3.67
CA MET A 1 -13.81 -13.66 -2.72
C MET A 1 -12.61 -14.43 -2.21
N GLY A 2 -11.39 -13.94 -2.38
CA GLY A 2 -10.21 -14.62 -1.82
C GLY A 2 -10.35 -14.65 -0.30
N ASP A 3 -10.19 -15.82 0.28
CA ASP A 3 -10.51 -16.14 1.66
C ASP A 3 -9.57 -15.35 2.59
N ARG A 4 -9.99 -14.15 3.01
CA ARG A 4 -9.25 -13.33 4.00
C ARG A 4 -9.20 -13.97 5.39
N THR A 5 -9.82 -15.14 5.54
CA THR A 5 -9.81 -15.90 6.79
C THR A 5 -8.41 -16.43 7.09
N THR A 6 -7.56 -16.74 6.11
CA THR A 6 -6.26 -17.40 6.36
C THR A 6 -5.19 -16.53 7.04
N ASP A 7 -5.42 -15.22 7.19
CA ASP A 7 -4.47 -14.29 7.85
C ASP A 7 -4.95 -13.80 9.21
N SER A 8 -5.77 -14.58 9.92
CA SER A 8 -6.08 -14.28 11.32
C SER A 8 -5.06 -14.91 12.26
N LEU A 9 -4.80 -14.24 13.40
CA LEU A 9 -3.93 -14.77 14.45
C LEU A 9 -4.40 -16.15 14.94
N TYR A 10 -5.72 -16.36 14.95
CA TYR A 10 -6.34 -17.63 15.31
C TYR A 10 -5.90 -18.79 14.40
N HIS A 11 -5.79 -18.55 13.08
CA HIS A 11 -5.36 -19.60 12.16
C HIS A 11 -3.86 -19.86 12.20
N LYS A 12 -3.04 -18.84 12.51
CA LYS A 12 -1.58 -18.96 12.53
C LYS A 12 -1.05 -19.56 13.83
N CYS A 13 -1.59 -19.13 14.96
CA CYS A 13 -1.04 -19.43 16.29
C CYS A 13 -2.08 -20.07 17.23
N GLY A 14 -3.29 -20.30 16.74
CA GLY A 14 -4.35 -20.95 17.51
C GLY A 14 -5.12 -19.99 18.42
N GLU A 15 -5.95 -20.60 19.25
CA GLU A 15 -6.83 -19.92 20.20
C GLU A 15 -6.08 -19.17 21.29
N GLU A 16 -5.04 -19.81 21.86
CA GLU A 16 -4.24 -19.29 22.97
C GLU A 16 -3.57 -17.96 22.60
N ALA A 17 -3.16 -17.78 21.35
CA ALA A 17 -2.56 -16.53 20.89
C ALA A 17 -3.59 -15.38 20.88
N VAL A 18 -4.85 -15.69 20.59
CA VAL A 18 -5.94 -14.70 20.64
C VAL A 18 -6.26 -14.35 22.09
N LEU A 19 -6.28 -15.33 22.99
CA LEU A 19 -6.45 -15.10 24.43
C LEU A 19 -5.32 -14.24 25.00
N LEU A 20 -4.06 -14.57 24.69
CA LEU A 20 -2.91 -13.78 25.11
C LEU A 20 -3.04 -12.34 24.62
N LEU A 21 -3.36 -12.14 23.33
CA LEU A 21 -3.59 -10.81 22.78
C LEU A 21 -4.70 -10.07 23.54
N ILE A 22 -5.83 -10.71 23.86
CA ILE A 22 -6.92 -10.08 24.62
C ILE A 22 -6.45 -9.69 26.04
N ASN A 23 -5.71 -10.58 26.71
CA ASN A 23 -5.19 -10.38 28.06
C ASN A 23 -4.17 -9.23 28.11
N GLU A 24 -3.24 -9.15 27.15
CA GLU A 24 -2.30 -8.04 27.07
C GLU A 24 -3.02 -6.72 26.73
N MET A 25 -3.95 -6.73 25.78
CA MET A 25 -4.74 -5.54 25.45
C MET A 25 -5.54 -5.00 26.64
N LYS A 26 -6.02 -5.88 27.54
CA LYS A 26 -6.73 -5.51 28.78
C LYS A 26 -5.85 -4.71 29.75
N LYS A 27 -4.53 -4.93 29.75
CA LYS A 27 -3.57 -4.18 30.59
C LYS A 27 -3.36 -2.74 30.13
N HIS A 28 -3.68 -2.42 28.87
CA HIS A 28 -3.41 -1.11 28.27
C HIS A 28 -4.68 -0.37 27.82
N PRO A 29 -5.43 0.28 28.74
CA PRO A 29 -6.65 1.03 28.43
C PRO A 29 -6.53 2.08 27.32
N ILE A 30 -5.36 2.67 27.15
CA ILE A 30 -5.10 3.70 26.16
C ILE A 30 -5.27 3.20 24.71
N LEU A 31 -5.07 1.91 24.47
CA LEU A 31 -5.17 1.28 23.16
C LEU A 31 -6.61 1.09 22.68
N TYR A 32 -7.56 0.99 23.60
CA TYR A 32 -8.97 0.72 23.28
C TYR A 32 -9.94 1.85 23.66
N ARG A 33 -9.43 2.89 24.32
CA ARG A 33 -10.11 4.20 24.45
C ARG A 33 -10.16 4.93 23.10
N SER A 34 -9.14 4.78 22.26
CA SER A 34 -9.17 5.24 20.88
C SER A 34 -9.84 4.20 19.97
N SER A 35 -10.39 4.63 18.84
CA SER A 35 -11.06 3.72 17.91
C SER A 35 -10.05 3.08 16.97
N PRO A 36 -9.78 1.75 17.07
CA PRO A 36 -8.79 1.07 16.21
C PRO A 36 -9.25 0.96 14.74
N ARG A 37 -10.48 1.40 14.42
CA ARG A 37 -11.06 1.30 13.07
C ARG A 37 -10.28 2.05 12.00
N ARG A 38 -9.61 3.14 12.38
CA ARG A 38 -8.92 4.02 11.43
C ARG A 38 -7.45 3.69 11.26
N ILE A 39 -6.92 2.82 12.11
CA ILE A 39 -5.50 2.51 12.18
C ILE A 39 -5.22 1.25 11.38
N SER A 40 -4.35 1.36 10.39
CA SER A 40 -3.91 0.24 9.56
C SER A 40 -2.55 -0.30 9.99
N GLN A 41 -1.64 0.59 10.37
CA GLN A 41 -0.28 0.27 10.84
C GLN A 41 -0.06 0.88 12.23
N PRO A 42 -0.16 0.09 13.30
CA PRO A 42 -0.12 0.63 14.65
C PRO A 42 1.22 1.27 15.01
N SER A 43 2.36 0.66 14.65
CA SER A 43 3.69 1.23 14.86
C SER A 43 3.92 2.62 14.23
N VAL A 44 3.16 2.96 13.18
CA VAL A 44 3.29 4.23 12.45
C VAL A 44 2.21 5.23 12.88
N GLU A 45 0.97 4.76 13.05
CA GLU A 45 -0.20 5.64 13.21
C GLU A 45 -0.61 5.85 14.68
N LEU A 46 -0.19 4.99 15.62
CA LEU A 46 -0.43 5.21 17.06
C LEU A 46 0.44 6.35 17.58
N LYS A 47 -0.09 7.11 18.53
CA LYS A 47 0.57 8.30 19.07
C LYS A 47 1.19 8.03 20.45
N MET A 48 2.46 8.40 20.62
CA MET A 48 3.17 8.46 21.92
C MET A 48 2.90 7.21 22.78
N ALA A 49 2.33 7.38 23.97
CA ALA A 49 2.00 6.32 24.92
C ALA A 49 1.13 5.18 24.35
N GLN A 50 0.38 5.39 23.26
CA GLN A 50 -0.31 4.30 22.58
C GLN A 50 0.65 3.40 21.81
N LYS A 51 1.67 3.98 21.18
CA LYS A 51 2.70 3.23 20.47
C LYS A 51 3.52 2.41 21.46
N ASP A 52 3.92 3.02 22.58
CA ASP A 52 4.68 2.33 23.64
C ASP A 52 3.87 1.15 24.22
N ALA A 53 2.62 1.39 24.58
CA ALA A 53 1.72 0.34 25.06
C ALA A 53 1.50 -0.78 24.03
N TRP A 54 1.51 -0.46 22.73
CA TRP A 54 1.39 -1.47 21.68
C TRP A 54 2.68 -2.27 21.49
N LEU A 55 3.84 -1.63 21.62
CA LEU A 55 5.13 -2.32 21.61
C LEU A 55 5.26 -3.29 22.79
N ASP A 56 4.75 -2.92 23.97
CA ASP A 56 4.69 -3.84 25.13
C ASP A 56 3.87 -5.09 24.82
N VAL A 57 2.67 -4.92 24.23
CA VAL A 57 1.81 -6.04 23.80
C VAL A 57 2.55 -6.93 22.80
N MET A 58 3.20 -6.33 21.79
CA MET A 58 3.93 -7.07 20.76
C MET A 58 5.16 -7.78 21.31
N LYS A 59 5.85 -7.20 22.30
CA LYS A 59 7.00 -7.83 22.98
C LYS A 59 6.57 -9.13 23.67
N VAL A 60 5.50 -9.11 24.46
CA VAL A 60 4.97 -10.32 25.13
C VAL A 60 4.54 -11.38 24.12
N MET A 61 3.90 -10.96 23.04
CA MET A 61 3.50 -11.86 21.95
C MET A 61 4.71 -12.50 21.26
N ALA A 62 5.78 -11.75 21.04
CA ALA A 62 7.02 -12.22 20.43
C ALA A 62 7.82 -13.15 21.36
N GLU A 63 7.84 -12.88 22.67
CA GLU A 63 8.47 -13.77 23.67
C GLU A 63 7.75 -15.14 23.73
N THR A 64 6.42 -15.15 23.59
CA THR A 64 5.62 -16.39 23.72
C THR A 64 5.60 -17.23 22.45
N TYR A 65 5.48 -16.59 21.28
CA TYR A 65 5.26 -17.29 20.00
C TYR A 65 6.40 -17.07 18.98
N GLY A 66 7.47 -16.39 19.39
CA GLY A 66 8.61 -16.04 18.54
C GLY A 66 8.29 -14.98 17.47
N ASN A 67 9.21 -14.85 16.52
CA ASN A 67 9.09 -13.92 15.37
C ASN A 67 8.03 -14.35 14.33
N ASN A 68 7.21 -15.37 14.63
CA ASN A 68 6.17 -15.86 13.74
C ASN A 68 4.93 -14.94 13.73
N ILE A 69 4.78 -14.08 14.74
CA ILE A 69 3.66 -13.15 14.84
C ILE A 69 4.03 -11.81 14.22
N CYS A 70 3.34 -11.50 13.13
CA CYS A 70 3.42 -10.22 12.43
C CYS A 70 2.46 -9.21 13.08
N GLU A 71 2.95 -7.99 13.31
CA GLU A 71 2.21 -6.89 13.97
C GLU A 71 0.86 -6.64 13.30
N GLU A 72 0.82 -6.64 11.97
CA GLU A 72 -0.38 -6.40 11.18
C GLU A 72 -1.44 -7.47 11.40
N VAL A 73 -1.04 -8.72 11.65
CA VAL A 73 -1.95 -9.85 11.93
C VAL A 73 -2.54 -9.71 13.34
N ALA A 74 -1.71 -9.39 14.33
CA ALA A 74 -2.15 -9.16 15.70
C ALA A 74 -3.13 -7.98 15.76
N TRP A 75 -2.78 -6.85 15.13
CA TRP A 75 -3.65 -5.67 15.11
C TRP A 75 -4.94 -5.89 14.33
N THR A 76 -4.88 -6.58 13.19
CA THR A 76 -6.09 -6.89 12.41
C THR A 76 -7.03 -7.78 13.22
N THR A 77 -6.49 -8.75 13.95
CA THR A 77 -7.26 -9.62 14.85
C THR A 77 -7.89 -8.80 15.98
N TRP A 78 -7.11 -7.96 16.66
CA TRP A 78 -7.62 -7.06 17.70
C TRP A 78 -8.73 -6.15 17.18
N ARG A 79 -8.53 -5.52 16.01
CA ARG A 79 -9.52 -4.62 15.40
C ARG A 79 -10.83 -5.34 15.08
N VAL A 80 -10.78 -6.58 14.61
CA VAL A 80 -11.98 -7.40 14.33
C VAL A 80 -12.71 -7.70 15.64
N LEU A 81 -12.00 -8.17 16.67
CA LEU A 81 -12.58 -8.42 18.00
C LEU A 81 -13.23 -7.16 18.58
N TYR A 82 -12.50 -6.04 18.58
CA TYR A 82 -12.99 -4.76 19.06
C TYR A 82 -14.19 -4.27 18.27
N VAL A 83 -14.18 -4.33 16.93
CA VAL A 83 -15.29 -3.85 16.09
C VAL A 83 -16.56 -4.64 16.34
N HIS A 84 -16.45 -5.97 16.44
CA HIS A 84 -17.59 -6.86 16.54
C HIS A 84 -18.11 -7.05 17.95
N TYR A 85 -17.35 -6.72 19.01
CA TYR A 85 -17.81 -6.78 20.39
C TYR A 85 -19.17 -6.07 20.59
N GLY A 86 -20.15 -6.70 21.24
CA GLY A 86 -21.49 -6.12 21.42
C GLY A 86 -22.36 -6.02 20.16
N THR A 87 -21.90 -6.52 19.01
CA THR A 87 -22.75 -6.75 17.83
C THR A 87 -23.23 -8.20 17.81
N THR A 88 -24.26 -8.50 17.01
CA THR A 88 -24.71 -9.89 16.76
C THR A 88 -23.64 -10.78 16.15
N ASN A 89 -22.62 -10.17 15.54
CA ASN A 89 -21.51 -10.86 14.88
C ASN A 89 -20.32 -11.10 15.82
N ALA A 90 -20.40 -10.69 17.09
CA ALA A 90 -19.38 -11.03 18.08
C ALA A 90 -19.32 -12.55 18.25
N SER A 91 -18.13 -13.14 18.12
CA SER A 91 -17.93 -14.53 18.53
C SER A 91 -18.37 -14.68 19.98
N LYS A 92 -19.29 -15.61 20.25
CA LYS A 92 -19.76 -15.89 21.62
C LYS A 92 -18.59 -16.29 22.53
N LYS A 93 -17.59 -16.95 21.95
CA LYS A 93 -16.38 -17.45 22.60
C LYS A 93 -15.58 -16.38 23.34
N TRP A 94 -15.46 -15.19 22.76
CA TRP A 94 -14.63 -14.10 23.30
C TRP A 94 -15.43 -13.09 24.11
N ARG A 95 -16.70 -13.35 24.37
CA ARG A 95 -17.60 -12.34 24.93
C ARG A 95 -17.22 -11.96 26.36
N ASP A 96 -16.93 -12.96 27.17
CA ASP A 96 -16.64 -12.77 28.60
C ASP A 96 -15.24 -12.18 28.79
N GLU A 97 -14.27 -12.63 27.99
CA GLU A 97 -12.92 -12.06 27.98
C GLU A 97 -12.88 -10.61 27.50
N LEU A 98 -13.74 -10.23 26.56
CA LEU A 98 -13.87 -8.85 26.08
C LEU A 98 -14.79 -7.98 26.96
N SER A 99 -15.26 -8.48 28.10
CA SER A 99 -16.18 -7.77 28.99
C SER A 99 -15.63 -6.42 29.47
N PHE A 100 -14.30 -6.27 29.57
CA PHE A 100 -13.64 -5.00 29.93
C PHE A 100 -13.85 -3.88 28.90
N LEU A 101 -14.30 -4.20 27.67
CA LEU A 101 -14.68 -3.20 26.67
C LEU A 101 -16.08 -2.62 26.90
N LYS A 102 -16.85 -3.15 27.87
CA LYS A 102 -18.17 -2.63 28.24
C LYS A 102 -18.00 -1.22 28.81
N GLY A 103 -18.61 -0.22 28.17
CA GLY A 103 -18.49 1.19 28.53
C GLY A 103 -17.43 1.97 27.76
N CYS A 104 -16.43 1.31 27.16
CA CYS A 104 -15.43 1.99 26.32
C CYS A 104 -15.97 2.34 24.93
N LYS A 105 -16.96 1.58 24.45
CA LYS A 105 -17.63 1.91 23.20
C LYS A 105 -18.53 3.10 23.42
N ARG A 106 -18.21 4.20 22.74
CA ARG A 106 -19.17 5.31 22.56
C ARG A 106 -20.50 4.68 22.15
N PRO A 107 -21.61 4.96 22.85
CA PRO A 107 -22.90 4.44 22.46
C PRO A 107 -23.06 4.80 20.98
N MET A 108 -23.19 3.78 20.13
CA MET A 108 -23.53 4.05 18.75
C MET A 108 -24.87 4.74 18.84
N VAL A 109 -24.87 6.07 18.66
CA VAL A 109 -26.07 6.89 18.62
C VAL A 109 -26.96 6.16 17.63
N LYS A 110 -27.96 5.45 18.16
CA LYS A 110 -28.88 4.68 17.35
C LYS A 110 -29.44 5.73 16.43
N ARG A 111 -29.04 5.71 15.15
CA ARG A 111 -29.55 6.67 14.17
C ARG A 111 -31.05 6.58 14.35
N PRO A 112 -31.73 7.65 14.80
CA PRO A 112 -33.15 7.59 15.06
C PRO A 112 -33.74 7.00 13.79
N ALA A 113 -34.45 5.88 13.94
CA ALA A 113 -35.05 5.21 12.81
C ALA A 113 -35.84 6.30 12.11
N VAL A 114 -35.35 6.75 10.96
CA VAL A 114 -36.04 7.76 10.16
C VAL A 114 -37.34 7.06 9.86
N LYS A 115 -38.40 7.45 10.58
CA LYS A 115 -39.74 6.97 10.32
C LYS A 115 -39.95 7.37 8.87
N VAL A 116 -39.81 6.40 7.98
CA VAL A 116 -40.10 6.58 6.57
C VAL A 116 -41.56 6.94 6.58
N VAL A 117 -41.83 8.24 6.54
CA VAL A 117 -43.18 8.77 6.35
C VAL A 117 -43.60 8.13 5.05
N LYS A 118 -44.49 7.14 5.19
CA LYS A 118 -45.08 6.39 4.10
C LYS A 118 -45.93 7.43 3.37
N ARG A 119 -45.29 8.18 2.47
CA ARG A 119 -45.93 9.17 1.61
C ARG A 119 -46.87 8.33 0.74
N ARG A 120 -48.11 8.19 1.19
CA ARG A 120 -49.21 7.65 0.41
C ARG A 120 -49.23 8.48 -0.88
N GLN A 121 -48.73 7.91 -1.96
CA GLN A 121 -49.05 8.39 -3.29
C GLN A 121 -50.51 8.02 -3.49
N ALA A 122 -51.40 8.97 -3.20
CA ALA A 122 -52.73 8.92 -3.76
C ALA A 122 -52.55 9.11 -5.27
N MET A 123 -52.86 8.06 -6.05
CA MET A 123 -53.10 8.18 -7.48
C MET A 123 -54.36 9.03 -7.63
N THR A 124 -54.21 10.30 -7.97
CA THR A 124 -55.22 11.03 -8.72
C THR A 124 -54.77 11.01 -10.16
N THR A 125 -55.47 10.17 -10.90
CA THR A 125 -55.56 10.13 -12.35
C THR A 125 -55.95 11.52 -12.87
N ASP A 126 -55.44 11.80 -14.06
CA ASP A 126 -56.01 12.74 -15.04
C ASP A 126 -55.68 14.22 -14.86
N HIS A 127 -54.66 14.70 -15.58
CA HIS A 127 -54.75 15.97 -16.30
C HIS A 127 -53.65 16.10 -17.37
N SER A 128 -54.12 16.55 -18.53
CA SER A 128 -53.44 16.78 -19.79
C SER A 128 -52.18 17.64 -19.70
N GLU A 129 -51.34 17.40 -20.70
CA GLU A 129 -50.17 18.16 -21.11
C GLU A 129 -50.35 19.69 -21.01
N GLU A 130 -49.55 20.32 -20.16
CA GLU A 130 -49.03 21.65 -20.47
C GLU A 130 -47.56 21.72 -20.01
N VAL A 131 -46.67 21.79 -20.99
CA VAL A 131 -45.22 21.85 -20.84
C VAL A 131 -44.86 23.22 -20.27
N VAL A 132 -44.74 23.32 -18.94
CA VAL A 132 -44.23 24.52 -18.27
C VAL A 132 -42.69 24.50 -18.31
N PRO A 133 -42.03 25.46 -18.96
CA PRO A 133 -40.58 25.52 -19.01
C PRO A 133 -40.03 25.90 -17.62
N HIS A 134 -39.26 24.99 -17.02
CA HIS A 134 -38.47 25.29 -15.82
C HIS A 134 -37.47 26.42 -16.15
N LYS A 135 -37.82 27.65 -15.75
CA LYS A 135 -36.93 28.81 -15.80
C LYS A 135 -35.70 28.52 -14.94
N LEU A 136 -34.57 28.27 -15.60
CA LEU A 136 -33.25 28.34 -15.00
C LEU A 136 -33.07 29.72 -14.36
N PRO A 137 -32.54 29.80 -13.12
CA PRO A 137 -32.24 31.07 -12.49
C PRO A 137 -31.25 31.84 -13.36
N LYS A 138 -31.65 33.03 -13.81
CA LYS A 138 -30.80 33.95 -14.58
C LYS A 138 -29.58 34.32 -13.74
N SER A 139 -28.42 33.92 -14.24
CA SER A 139 -27.09 34.23 -13.72
C SER A 139 -26.82 35.73 -13.86
N GLY A 140 -26.86 36.45 -12.74
CA GLY A 140 -26.30 37.80 -12.63
C GLY A 140 -24.77 37.74 -12.57
N ALA A 141 -24.12 38.59 -13.36
CA ALA A 141 -22.69 38.58 -13.62
C ALA A 141 -21.84 39.05 -12.41
N ASN A 142 -20.62 38.49 -12.35
CA ASN A 142 -19.43 38.98 -11.66
C ASN A 142 -19.51 39.13 -10.14
N MET A 143 -19.49 37.98 -9.46
CA MET A 143 -19.05 37.89 -8.08
C MET A 143 -17.99 36.79 -8.05
N GLU A 144 -16.72 37.16 -7.92
CA GLU A 144 -15.61 36.23 -7.70
C GLU A 144 -15.95 35.42 -6.44
N SER A 145 -16.51 34.23 -6.66
CA SER A 145 -16.95 33.37 -5.58
C SER A 145 -15.72 32.91 -4.79
N PRO A 146 -15.77 32.92 -3.45
CA PRO A 146 -14.71 32.36 -2.61
C PRO A 146 -14.32 30.94 -3.06
N PRO A 147 -13.06 30.53 -2.89
CA PRO A 147 -12.57 29.21 -3.30
C PRO A 147 -13.52 28.12 -2.78
N TYR A 148 -14.22 27.50 -3.72
CA TYR A 148 -15.28 26.55 -3.43
C TYR A 148 -14.67 25.31 -2.78
N HIS A 149 -14.93 25.12 -1.49
CA HIS A 149 -14.65 23.87 -0.79
C HIS A 149 -15.87 22.94 -0.89
N PRO A 150 -15.86 21.92 -1.76
CA PRO A 150 -16.98 20.99 -1.85
C PRO A 150 -17.21 20.31 -0.51
N SER A 151 -18.36 20.58 0.10
CA SER A 151 -18.82 19.81 1.25
C SER A 151 -18.82 18.33 0.90
N GLN A 152 -18.39 17.45 1.81
CA GLN A 152 -18.34 16.01 1.55
C GLN A 152 -19.68 15.42 1.12
N LYS A 153 -20.79 16.11 1.44
CA LYS A 153 -22.17 15.75 1.11
C LYS A 153 -22.62 16.22 -0.28
N ASP A 154 -21.89 17.11 -0.93
CA ASP A 154 -22.26 17.60 -2.26
C ASP A 154 -21.99 16.51 -3.28
N THR A 155 -23.04 16.06 -3.95
CA THR A 155 -22.98 15.10 -5.04
C THR A 155 -23.58 15.72 -6.29
N LEU A 156 -23.12 15.31 -7.47
CA LEU A 156 -23.68 15.75 -8.76
C LEU A 156 -25.20 15.57 -8.80
N TYR A 157 -25.69 14.47 -8.24
CA TYR A 157 -27.12 14.16 -8.12
C TYR A 157 -27.89 15.18 -7.28
N ILE A 158 -27.30 15.65 -6.16
CA ILE A 158 -27.96 16.62 -5.27
C ILE A 158 -28.03 17.99 -5.92
N ARG A 159 -26.96 18.41 -6.63
CA ARG A 159 -26.87 19.76 -7.21
C ARG A 159 -27.58 19.91 -8.55
N TYR A 160 -27.47 18.90 -9.43
CA TYR A 160 -27.93 18.99 -10.82
C TYR A 160 -28.95 17.89 -11.18
N GLY A 161 -29.35 17.07 -10.21
CA GLY A 161 -30.40 16.07 -10.39
C GLY A 161 -29.95 14.75 -11.05
N ALA A 162 -30.94 13.90 -11.33
CA ALA A 162 -30.73 12.60 -11.97
C ALA A 162 -30.23 12.74 -13.41
N ASP A 163 -30.76 13.72 -14.14
CA ASP A 163 -30.48 13.92 -15.56
C ASP A 163 -29.03 14.29 -15.84
N ALA A 164 -28.38 15.02 -14.91
CA ALA A 164 -26.95 15.30 -14.99
C ALA A 164 -26.10 14.03 -14.83
N CYS A 165 -26.52 13.10 -13.97
CA CYS A 165 -25.84 11.82 -13.84
C CYS A 165 -26.00 10.96 -15.11
N THR A 166 -27.19 10.96 -15.70
CA THR A 166 -27.47 10.25 -16.96
C THR A 166 -26.67 10.86 -18.12
N GLN A 167 -26.62 12.19 -18.24
CA GLN A 167 -25.80 12.88 -19.23
C GLN A 167 -24.32 12.52 -19.06
N LEU A 168 -23.80 12.56 -17.84
CA LEU A 168 -22.42 12.19 -17.55
C LEU A 168 -22.11 10.75 -17.99
N ILE A 169 -22.99 9.79 -17.71
CA ILE A 169 -22.83 8.39 -18.14
C ILE A 169 -22.82 8.29 -19.67
N ASN A 170 -23.72 9.00 -20.35
CA ASN A 170 -23.82 8.98 -21.81
C ASN A 170 -22.57 9.60 -22.47
N GLU A 171 -22.08 10.73 -21.96
CA GLU A 171 -20.89 11.39 -22.48
C GLU A 171 -19.63 10.56 -22.24
N VAL A 172 -19.45 10.00 -21.04
CA VAL A 172 -18.30 9.12 -20.77
C VAL A 172 -18.35 7.84 -21.61
N GLY A 173 -19.54 7.33 -21.92
CA GLY A 173 -19.72 6.16 -22.78
C GLY A 173 -19.15 6.33 -24.20
N LYS A 174 -18.96 7.57 -24.67
CA LYS A 174 -18.35 7.87 -25.97
C LYS A 174 -16.83 7.70 -25.99
N TYR A 175 -16.19 7.61 -24.82
CA TYR A 175 -14.73 7.62 -24.68
C TYR A 175 -14.21 6.37 -23.93
N PRO A 176 -13.91 5.27 -24.66
CA PRO A 176 -13.38 4.04 -24.07
C PRO A 176 -12.13 4.23 -23.22
N VAL A 177 -11.28 5.17 -23.62
CA VAL A 177 -10.05 5.55 -22.91
C VAL A 177 -10.30 6.00 -21.46
N ILE A 178 -11.50 6.49 -21.13
CA ILE A 178 -11.87 6.91 -19.77
C ILE A 178 -12.35 5.70 -18.95
N TYR A 179 -13.33 4.96 -19.47
CA TYR A 179 -13.99 3.90 -18.68
C TYR A 179 -13.19 2.60 -18.59
N ASN A 180 -12.17 2.42 -19.43
CA ASN A 180 -11.21 1.31 -19.33
C ASN A 180 -10.15 1.54 -18.23
N GLN A 181 -10.03 2.77 -17.69
CA GLN A 181 -9.09 3.08 -16.61
C GLN A 181 -9.56 2.54 -15.26
N ILE A 182 -8.60 2.15 -14.42
CA ILE A 182 -8.87 1.78 -13.03
C ILE A 182 -8.90 3.06 -12.19
N LEU A 183 -10.05 3.72 -12.11
CA LEU A 183 -10.21 4.97 -11.36
C LEU A 183 -10.02 4.83 -9.84
N MET A 184 -9.81 3.62 -9.32
CA MET A 184 -9.47 3.44 -7.91
C MET A 184 -8.15 4.14 -7.54
N HIS A 185 -7.19 4.21 -8.46
CA HIS A 185 -5.87 4.80 -8.22
C HIS A 185 -5.82 6.33 -8.36
N TYR A 186 -6.79 6.92 -9.05
CA TYR A 186 -6.82 8.36 -9.35
C TYR A 186 -7.88 9.05 -8.50
N LYS A 187 -7.44 9.87 -7.54
CA LYS A 187 -8.34 10.57 -6.63
C LYS A 187 -8.99 11.79 -7.29
N TYR A 188 -8.26 12.46 -8.19
CA TYR A 188 -8.65 13.69 -8.87
C TYR A 188 -8.55 13.54 -10.39
N SER A 189 -9.22 14.41 -11.15
CA SER A 189 -9.25 14.27 -12.62
C SER A 189 -7.90 14.57 -13.28
N HIS A 190 -7.13 15.52 -12.74
CA HIS A 190 -5.81 15.88 -13.26
C HIS A 190 -4.75 14.77 -13.11
N GLN A 191 -5.04 13.71 -12.35
CA GLN A 191 -4.16 12.55 -12.19
C GLN A 191 -4.36 11.49 -13.27
N LEU A 192 -5.36 11.67 -14.16
CA LEU A 192 -5.59 10.74 -15.26
C LEU A 192 -4.42 10.77 -16.25
N PRO A 193 -4.14 9.63 -16.93
CA PRO A 193 -3.23 9.63 -18.08
C PRO A 193 -3.64 10.70 -19.10
N GLU A 194 -2.67 11.29 -19.80
CA GLU A 194 -2.89 12.44 -20.69
C GLU A 194 -4.02 12.21 -21.71
N GLU A 195 -4.03 11.05 -22.38
CA GLU A 195 -5.08 10.67 -23.32
C GLU A 195 -6.48 10.63 -22.67
N ALA A 196 -6.57 10.07 -21.47
CA ALA A 196 -7.82 10.01 -20.71
C ALA A 196 -8.23 11.40 -20.19
N LEU A 197 -7.27 12.26 -19.85
CA LEU A 197 -7.51 13.64 -19.42
C LEU A 197 -8.06 14.49 -20.59
N LEU A 198 -7.51 14.35 -21.80
CA LEU A 198 -8.02 15.01 -23.00
C LEU A 198 -9.47 14.58 -23.31
N ALA A 199 -9.76 13.28 -23.22
CA ALA A 199 -11.11 12.77 -23.37
C ALA A 199 -12.04 13.28 -22.26
N TRP A 200 -11.56 13.34 -21.01
CA TRP A 200 -12.30 13.87 -19.87
C TRP A 200 -12.66 15.36 -20.05
N ASN A 201 -11.74 16.15 -20.61
CA ASN A 201 -12.01 17.55 -20.95
C ASN A 201 -13.13 17.70 -22.00
N LYS A 202 -13.22 16.78 -22.96
CA LYS A 202 -14.34 16.76 -23.93
C LYS A 202 -15.68 16.44 -23.24
N VAL A 203 -15.69 15.48 -22.30
CA VAL A 203 -16.87 15.18 -21.47
C VAL A 203 -17.31 16.41 -20.68
N MET A 204 -16.35 17.13 -20.07
CA MET A 204 -16.66 18.33 -19.29
C MET A 204 -17.22 19.47 -20.14
N LYS A 205 -16.69 19.69 -21.36
CA LYS A 205 -17.27 20.66 -22.31
C LYS A 205 -18.73 20.34 -22.63
N ALA A 206 -19.05 19.06 -22.86
CA ALA A 206 -20.43 18.64 -23.12
C ALA A 206 -21.34 18.78 -21.88
N MET A 207 -20.81 18.52 -20.69
CA MET A 207 -21.54 18.72 -19.43
C MET A 207 -21.81 20.21 -19.17
N ASP A 208 -20.82 21.07 -19.37
CA ASP A 208 -20.94 22.52 -19.14
C ASP A 208 -21.94 23.18 -20.11
N ALA A 209 -22.03 22.68 -21.35
CA ALA A 209 -23.01 23.15 -22.33
C ALA A 209 -24.48 22.95 -21.88
N LYS A 210 -24.77 21.89 -21.11
CA LYS A 210 -26.13 21.58 -20.62
C LYS A 210 -26.36 21.99 -19.17
N TYR A 211 -25.30 21.98 -18.37
CA TYR A 211 -25.31 22.29 -16.95
C TYR A 211 -24.16 23.24 -16.65
N ALA A 212 -24.39 24.53 -16.87
CA ALA A 212 -23.37 25.55 -16.72
C ALA A 212 -22.76 25.55 -15.31
N GLY A 213 -21.44 25.62 -15.24
CA GLY A 213 -20.71 25.74 -13.97
C GLY A 213 -20.63 24.44 -13.17
N VAL A 214 -20.83 23.27 -13.80
CA VAL A 214 -20.58 21.98 -13.12
C VAL A 214 -19.09 21.86 -12.78
N PRO A 215 -18.71 21.74 -11.50
CA PRO A 215 -17.31 21.59 -11.14
C PRO A 215 -16.75 20.25 -11.65
N THR A 216 -15.60 20.30 -12.33
CA THR A 216 -14.92 19.12 -12.90
C THR A 216 -14.72 18.00 -11.88
N GLU A 217 -14.26 18.35 -10.68
CA GLU A 217 -14.01 17.37 -9.62
C GLU A 217 -15.31 16.73 -9.07
N LEU A 218 -16.43 17.46 -9.12
CA LEU A 218 -17.73 16.92 -8.70
C LEU A 218 -18.25 15.87 -9.69
N ALA A 219 -18.16 16.18 -10.99
CA ALA A 219 -18.50 15.23 -12.06
C ALA A 219 -17.57 14.01 -12.01
N TYR A 220 -16.26 14.23 -11.85
CA TYR A 220 -15.28 13.15 -11.77
C TYR A 220 -15.51 12.23 -10.58
N ARG A 221 -15.76 12.79 -9.39
CA ARG A 221 -16.11 12.02 -8.19
C ARG A 221 -17.39 11.21 -8.38
N ALA A 222 -18.40 11.77 -9.04
CA ALA A 222 -19.64 11.08 -9.35
C ALA A 222 -19.38 9.89 -10.29
N TRP A 223 -18.64 10.11 -11.39
CA TRP A 223 -18.26 9.07 -12.33
C TRP A 223 -17.45 7.94 -11.67
N ARG A 224 -16.41 8.30 -10.91
CA ARG A 224 -15.59 7.35 -10.14
C ARG A 224 -16.44 6.50 -9.20
N THR A 225 -17.42 7.10 -8.53
CA THR A 225 -18.34 6.38 -7.64
C THR A 225 -19.23 5.40 -8.39
N ILE A 226 -19.75 5.80 -9.56
CA ILE A 226 -20.54 4.93 -10.45
C ILE A 226 -19.69 3.74 -10.88
N GLN A 227 -18.50 3.99 -11.44
CA GLN A 227 -17.62 2.94 -11.96
C GLN A 227 -17.21 1.93 -10.88
N ILE A 228 -16.79 2.40 -9.69
CA ILE A 228 -16.36 1.55 -8.57
C ILE A 228 -17.51 0.66 -8.05
N ASN A 229 -18.73 1.18 -8.05
CA ASN A 229 -19.87 0.47 -7.46
C ASN A 229 -20.72 -0.29 -8.49
N TYR A 230 -20.54 -0.05 -9.78
CA TYR A 230 -21.34 -0.66 -10.86
C TYR A 230 -21.39 -2.19 -10.77
N LYS A 231 -20.24 -2.82 -10.52
CA LYS A 231 -20.12 -4.29 -10.43
C LYS A 231 -20.27 -4.84 -9.02
N LYS A 232 -20.66 -4.02 -8.03
CA LYS A 232 -20.87 -4.46 -6.64
C LYS A 232 -22.35 -4.77 -6.42
N VAL A 233 -22.63 -5.61 -5.42
CA VAL A 233 -24.01 -5.96 -4.99
C VAL A 233 -24.80 -4.70 -4.60
N ASN A 234 -24.11 -3.66 -4.09
CA ASN A 234 -24.72 -2.40 -3.68
C ASN A 234 -24.83 -1.36 -4.82
N CYS A 235 -24.74 -1.78 -6.09
CA CYS A 235 -25.00 -0.87 -7.21
C CYS A 235 -26.46 -0.37 -7.13
N PRO A 236 -26.71 0.95 -7.22
CA PRO A 236 -28.09 1.44 -7.34
C PRO A 236 -28.80 0.75 -8.51
N LYS A 237 -29.99 0.19 -8.26
CA LYS A 237 -30.79 -0.53 -9.27
C LYS A 237 -31.04 0.27 -10.55
N LYS A 238 -30.99 1.60 -10.47
CA LYS A 238 -31.11 2.51 -11.63
C LYS A 238 -29.96 2.38 -12.63
N TYR A 239 -28.76 1.97 -12.20
CA TYR A 239 -27.59 1.83 -13.06
C TYR A 239 -27.28 0.37 -13.38
N ALA A 240 -27.49 -0.55 -12.44
CA ALA A 240 -27.14 -1.96 -12.59
C ALA A 240 -27.66 -2.56 -13.91
N GLY A 241 -26.74 -3.06 -14.75
CA GLY A 241 -27.03 -3.67 -16.05
C GLY A 241 -27.37 -2.69 -17.18
N LYS A 242 -27.67 -1.41 -16.88
CA LYS A 242 -28.10 -0.42 -17.89
C LYS A 242 -26.95 0.26 -18.61
N ILE A 243 -25.75 0.26 -18.04
CA ILE A 243 -24.57 0.89 -18.64
C ILE A 243 -23.83 -0.16 -19.47
N LEU A 244 -24.30 -0.37 -20.70
CA LEU A 244 -23.88 -1.46 -21.59
C LEU A 244 -22.35 -1.53 -21.75
N PHE A 245 -21.69 -0.39 -21.96
CA PHE A 245 -20.24 -0.36 -22.15
C PHE A 245 -19.46 -0.81 -20.91
N LEU A 246 -19.99 -0.64 -19.69
CA LEU A 246 -19.36 -1.15 -18.45
C LEU A 246 -19.56 -2.65 -18.23
N ASN A 247 -20.56 -3.25 -18.88
CA ASN A 247 -20.77 -4.71 -18.85
C ASN A 247 -19.63 -5.42 -19.58
N ASN A 248 -19.16 -4.82 -20.68
CA ASN A 248 -18.14 -5.40 -21.56
C ASN A 248 -16.71 -5.20 -21.07
N VAL A 249 -16.46 -4.24 -20.17
CA VAL A 249 -15.13 -4.09 -19.57
C VAL A 249 -14.81 -5.37 -18.80
N PRO A 250 -13.74 -6.12 -19.12
CA PRO A 250 -13.38 -7.31 -18.37
C PRO A 250 -13.27 -6.95 -16.89
N ARG A 251 -13.86 -7.76 -16.00
CA ARG A 251 -13.45 -7.67 -14.58
C ARG A 251 -11.97 -8.01 -14.61
N ARG A 252 -11.10 -7.00 -14.47
CA ARG A 252 -9.69 -7.21 -14.17
C ARG A 252 -9.71 -8.03 -12.88
N LYS A 253 -9.58 -9.35 -13.02
CA LYS A 253 -9.34 -10.24 -11.89
C LYS A 253 -8.09 -9.64 -11.30
N ARG A 254 -8.16 -9.10 -10.08
CA ARG A 254 -6.96 -8.77 -9.33
C ARG A 254 -6.24 -10.11 -9.19
N SER A 255 -5.40 -10.45 -10.14
CA SER A 255 -4.47 -11.55 -9.99
C SER A 255 -3.57 -11.11 -8.87
N LEU A 256 -3.85 -11.60 -7.67
CA LEU A 256 -3.04 -11.39 -6.48
C LEU A 256 -1.68 -12.11 -6.59
N LYS A 257 -1.22 -12.45 -7.80
CA LYS A 257 0.21 -12.63 -8.03
C LYS A 257 0.81 -11.27 -7.72
N LYS A 258 1.73 -11.24 -6.74
CA LYS A 258 2.56 -10.11 -6.34
C LYS A 258 3.32 -9.55 -7.55
N SER A 259 2.63 -8.92 -8.52
CA SER A 259 3.29 -8.17 -9.57
C SER A 259 3.82 -6.92 -8.90
N ASN A 260 5.14 -6.81 -8.88
CA ASN A 260 5.86 -5.60 -8.57
C ASN A 260 5.15 -4.41 -9.21
N TRP A 261 4.94 -3.36 -8.44
CA TRP A 261 4.28 -2.13 -8.86
C TRP A 261 5.00 -1.39 -10.01
N SER A 262 6.13 -1.90 -10.48
CA SER A 262 6.90 -1.38 -11.63
C SER A 262 6.27 -1.68 -12.99
N ASP A 263 5.36 -2.66 -13.13
CA ASP A 263 4.80 -3.03 -14.44
C ASP A 263 3.64 -2.13 -14.91
N ALA A 264 3.15 -1.21 -14.08
CA ALA A 264 2.15 -0.23 -14.52
C ALA A 264 2.72 0.78 -15.54
N ASN A 265 4.05 0.92 -15.64
CA ASN A 265 4.71 1.73 -16.66
C ASN A 265 5.00 0.96 -17.96
N LEU A 266 4.94 -0.38 -17.97
CA LEU A 266 5.31 -1.20 -19.14
C LEU A 266 4.18 -1.39 -20.17
N LEU A 267 2.95 -1.01 -19.85
CA LEU A 267 1.81 -1.04 -20.79
C LEU A 267 1.60 0.27 -21.57
N LEU A 268 2.48 1.26 -21.41
CA LEU A 268 2.39 2.57 -22.09
C LEU A 268 3.57 2.87 -23.04
N SER A 269 4.42 1.90 -23.36
CA SER A 269 5.55 2.09 -24.28
C SER A 269 5.33 1.47 -25.66
N ILE A 270 4.24 1.81 -26.36
CA ILE A 270 4.19 1.68 -27.82
C ILE A 270 3.42 2.88 -28.39
N SER A 271 4.17 3.79 -29.02
CA SER A 271 3.79 4.81 -30.00
C SER A 271 4.36 6.20 -29.65
N SER A 272 5.68 6.34 -29.76
CA SER A 272 6.32 7.63 -30.02
C SER A 272 7.07 7.50 -31.33
N GLY A 273 6.45 8.00 -32.38
CA GLY A 273 6.93 7.96 -33.75
C GLY A 273 6.15 8.91 -34.63
N HIS A 274 5.98 10.16 -34.19
CA HIS A 274 5.67 11.22 -35.14
C HIS A 274 6.17 12.60 -34.67
N ARG A 275 6.82 13.26 -35.63
CA ARG A 275 7.59 14.49 -35.58
C ARG A 275 6.68 15.68 -35.96
N GLN A 276 7.19 16.89 -35.69
CA GLN A 276 6.71 18.24 -36.04
C GLN A 276 6.01 18.97 -34.87
N GLU A 277 6.27 20.24 -34.55
CA GLU A 277 7.17 21.27 -35.07
C GLU A 277 7.28 22.36 -33.96
N THR A 278 8.44 23.00 -33.89
CA THR A 278 8.80 24.08 -32.94
C THR A 278 8.07 25.40 -33.20
N PRO A 279 7.79 26.19 -32.15
CA PRO A 279 7.86 27.65 -32.23
C PRO A 279 9.08 28.17 -31.45
N ILE A 280 9.81 29.04 -32.13
CA ILE A 280 11.04 29.73 -31.73
C ILE A 280 10.78 30.66 -30.53
N TYR A 281 11.58 30.51 -29.47
CA TYR A 281 11.84 31.54 -28.43
C TYR A 281 13.33 31.46 -28.03
N PRO A 282 13.92 32.59 -27.56
CA PRO A 282 15.34 32.87 -27.69
C PRO A 282 16.22 32.19 -26.65
N ASP A 283 17.47 31.99 -27.03
CA ASP A 283 18.57 31.36 -26.32
C ASP A 283 18.64 31.72 -24.83
N ILE A 284 18.47 30.71 -23.98
CA ILE A 284 19.04 30.69 -22.64
C ILE A 284 20.09 29.59 -22.66
N ASP A 285 21.35 30.02 -22.60
CA ASP A 285 22.53 29.17 -22.60
C ASP A 285 22.58 28.38 -21.28
N PHE A 286 22.09 27.14 -21.31
CA PHE A 286 22.17 26.17 -20.22
C PHE A 286 23.20 25.09 -20.58
N SER A 287 24.47 25.50 -20.59
CA SER A 287 25.60 24.58 -20.62
C SER A 287 25.92 24.10 -19.21
N SER A 288 25.63 22.82 -18.94
CA SER A 288 26.29 21.88 -18.02
C SER A 288 25.27 21.04 -17.24
N GLN A 289 24.73 20.01 -17.88
CA GLN A 289 23.95 18.99 -17.20
C GLN A 289 24.92 17.95 -16.64
N GLU A 290 25.40 18.17 -15.40
CA GLU A 290 26.22 17.18 -14.70
C GLU A 290 25.41 15.89 -14.47
N SER A 291 26.06 14.76 -14.75
CA SER A 291 25.47 13.44 -14.59
C SER A 291 25.15 13.19 -13.12
N PRO A 292 24.03 12.54 -12.77
CA PRO A 292 23.73 12.14 -11.39
C PRO A 292 24.86 11.34 -10.72
N ASN A 293 25.70 10.66 -11.52
CA ASN A 293 26.87 9.94 -11.02
C ASN A 293 28.06 10.86 -10.69
N GLU A 294 28.20 12.01 -11.36
CA GLU A 294 29.20 13.03 -11.00
C GLU A 294 28.84 13.73 -9.69
N ILE A 295 27.55 13.99 -9.46
CA ILE A 295 27.06 14.56 -8.20
C ILE A 295 27.39 13.60 -7.03
N LEU A 296 27.14 12.30 -7.21
CA LEU A 296 27.50 11.30 -6.20
C LEU A 296 29.00 11.20 -5.96
N LYS A 297 29.82 11.30 -7.01
CA LYS A 297 31.28 11.26 -6.90
C LYS A 297 31.82 12.46 -6.12
N LYS A 298 31.32 13.66 -6.41
CA LYS A 298 31.66 14.89 -5.69
C LYS A 298 31.25 14.85 -4.22
N VAL A 299 30.10 14.24 -3.90
CA VAL A 299 29.66 14.08 -2.51
C VAL A 299 30.60 13.14 -1.74
N VAL A 300 31.00 12.01 -2.34
CA VAL A 300 31.95 11.07 -1.72
C VAL A 300 33.31 11.73 -1.51
N GLU A 301 33.84 12.42 -2.53
CA GLU A 301 35.15 13.10 -2.48
C GLU A 301 35.18 14.21 -1.41
N ASN A 302 34.08 14.95 -1.23
CA ASN A 302 33.98 16.00 -0.20
C ASN A 302 33.90 15.46 1.24
N THR A 303 33.36 14.25 1.45
CA THR A 303 33.39 13.60 2.78
C THR A 303 34.78 13.13 3.19
N THR A 304 35.62 12.72 2.23
CA THR A 304 37.00 12.29 2.50
C THR A 304 37.92 13.45 2.91
N ASN A 305 37.70 14.65 2.36
CA ASN A 305 38.54 15.81 2.69
C ASN A 305 38.22 16.42 4.08
N LEU A 306 37.07 16.11 4.67
CA LEU A 306 36.67 16.61 6.00
C LEU A 306 37.30 15.84 7.17
N GLN A 307 38.07 14.78 6.88
CA GLN A 307 38.69 13.91 7.87
C GLN A 307 40.21 14.11 8.00
N GLN A 308 40.80 15.04 7.23
CA GLN A 308 42.25 15.23 7.16
C GLN A 308 42.80 16.49 7.86
N ASP A 309 41.94 17.41 8.31
CA ASP A 309 42.37 18.73 8.80
C ASP A 309 42.35 18.91 10.34
N ASP A 310 42.17 17.86 11.15
CA ASP A 310 42.04 18.05 12.61
C ASP A 310 42.68 16.95 13.48
N MET A 311 43.83 16.40 13.05
CA MET A 311 44.58 15.38 13.79
C MET A 311 46.09 15.64 13.79
N SER A 312 46.52 16.87 14.06
CA SER A 312 47.93 17.20 14.28
C SER A 312 48.12 18.24 15.37
N GLU A 313 47.84 17.85 16.62
CA GLU A 313 48.58 18.29 17.82
C GLU A 313 47.93 17.68 19.06
N LEU A 314 48.56 16.65 19.64
CA LEU A 314 48.60 16.36 21.08
C LEU A 314 49.53 15.17 21.31
N GLU A 315 50.82 15.47 21.43
CA GLU A 315 51.79 14.60 22.08
C GLU A 315 51.55 14.63 23.59
N ILE A 316 51.04 13.54 24.20
CA ILE A 316 51.20 13.30 25.64
C ILE A 316 51.41 11.79 25.91
N ASN A 317 52.66 11.49 26.23
CA ASN A 317 53.19 10.55 27.23
C ASN A 317 52.47 9.23 27.55
N GLY A 318 53.22 8.17 27.23
CA GLY A 318 53.39 6.88 27.91
C GLY A 318 52.56 6.56 29.15
N SER A 319 51.93 5.38 29.09
CA SER A 319 51.65 4.56 30.27
C SER A 319 51.56 3.10 29.83
N ASP A 320 52.57 2.33 30.24
CA ASP A 320 52.61 0.88 30.18
C ASP A 320 51.39 0.26 30.85
N PHE A 321 50.73 -0.69 30.17
CA PHE A 321 49.97 -1.74 30.85
C PHE A 321 50.01 -3.04 30.05
N SER A 322 51.02 -3.86 30.35
CA SER A 322 51.02 -5.29 30.05
C SER A 322 49.88 -5.96 30.81
N THR A 323 48.98 -6.63 30.09
CA THR A 323 48.13 -7.68 30.67
C THR A 323 48.33 -8.95 29.87
N SER A 324 49.06 -9.86 30.49
CA SER A 324 49.37 -11.22 30.05
C SER A 324 48.08 -12.04 30.00
N GLU A 325 47.74 -12.56 28.82
CA GLU A 325 46.73 -13.60 28.66
C GLU A 325 47.27 -14.93 29.19
N VAL A 326 46.48 -15.57 30.04
CA VAL A 326 46.63 -16.96 30.49
C VAL A 326 45.53 -17.75 29.80
N TYR A 327 45.91 -18.63 28.87
CA TYR A 327 45.04 -19.69 28.37
C TYR A 327 45.59 -21.03 28.84
N ASP A 328 44.87 -21.66 29.77
CA ASP A 328 45.09 -23.05 30.16
C ASP A 328 44.37 -23.98 29.17
N ASP A 329 45.16 -24.86 28.56
CA ASP A 329 44.74 -25.97 27.71
C ASP A 329 43.99 -27.04 28.52
N VAL A 330 42.85 -27.50 28.01
CA VAL A 330 42.14 -28.70 28.47
C VAL A 330 42.05 -29.70 27.30
N PRO A 331 42.57 -30.94 27.41
CA PRO A 331 42.43 -31.95 26.38
C PRO A 331 41.19 -32.81 26.63
N LEU A 332 40.33 -32.96 25.62
CA LEU A 332 39.30 -34.00 25.59
C LEU A 332 39.59 -35.00 24.46
N ASN A 333 40.13 -36.13 24.91
CA ASN A 333 40.03 -37.44 24.27
C ASN A 333 38.56 -37.90 24.18
N LEU A 334 38.21 -38.62 23.11
CA LEU A 334 37.25 -39.74 22.98
C LEU A 334 36.94 -39.90 21.48
N SER A 335 37.63 -40.80 20.77
CA SER A 335 37.32 -42.24 20.60
C SER A 335 36.14 -42.53 19.67
N ALA A 336 36.40 -43.37 18.65
CA ALA A 336 35.55 -44.41 18.04
C ALA A 336 35.82 -44.49 16.52
N THR A 337 36.72 -45.37 16.09
CA THR A 337 36.42 -46.71 15.52
C THR A 337 35.61 -46.68 14.22
N SER A 338 36.26 -47.02 13.10
CA SER A 338 35.74 -48.05 12.20
C SER A 338 36.83 -48.49 11.22
N ASP A 339 37.33 -49.70 11.46
CA ASP A 339 37.89 -50.58 10.45
C ASP A 339 37.00 -50.64 9.20
N ARG A 340 37.61 -50.66 8.00
CA ARG A 340 37.47 -51.77 7.05
C ARG A 340 38.27 -51.56 5.76
N CYS A 341 39.23 -52.47 5.59
CA CYS A 341 39.61 -53.19 4.37
C CYS A 341 39.84 -52.36 3.09
N GLU A 342 41.11 -52.04 2.86
CA GLU A 342 41.68 -51.98 1.52
C GLU A 342 41.95 -53.41 1.05
N ASP A 343 41.40 -53.78 -0.10
CA ASP A 343 41.88 -54.90 -0.92
C ASP A 343 42.01 -54.38 -2.35
N ASP A 344 43.27 -54.25 -2.76
CA ASP A 344 43.73 -54.07 -4.12
C ASP A 344 43.32 -55.25 -5.00
N LEU A 345 42.78 -54.98 -6.19
CA LEU A 345 42.98 -55.87 -7.33
C LEU A 345 42.73 -55.16 -8.67
N GLU A 346 43.84 -54.93 -9.37
CA GLU A 346 43.93 -54.58 -10.79
C GLU A 346 43.09 -55.52 -11.67
N LYS A 347 42.42 -54.97 -12.70
CA LYS A 347 42.46 -55.55 -14.05
C LYS A 347 41.93 -54.64 -15.15
N SER A 348 42.87 -54.25 -16.00
CA SER A 348 42.76 -53.97 -17.43
C SER A 348 41.72 -54.84 -18.17
N ALA A 349 40.82 -54.23 -18.95
CA ALA A 349 40.74 -54.40 -20.41
C ALA A 349 39.42 -53.91 -21.04
N ARG A 350 39.61 -53.17 -22.14
CA ARG A 350 38.79 -53.05 -23.38
C ARG A 350 37.57 -52.12 -23.47
N PRO A 351 37.46 -51.38 -24.61
CA PRO A 351 36.38 -50.46 -24.90
C PRO A 351 35.19 -51.25 -25.47
N SER A 352 34.00 -51.09 -24.86
CA SER A 352 32.77 -51.72 -25.35
C SER A 352 31.71 -50.64 -25.61
N ALA A 353 31.40 -50.52 -26.90
CA ALA A 353 30.14 -50.12 -27.49
C ALA A 353 29.33 -48.99 -26.83
N ALA A 354 29.30 -47.86 -27.54
CA ALA A 354 28.30 -46.81 -27.51
C ALA A 354 26.90 -47.29 -27.04
N GLN A 355 26.63 -47.12 -25.74
CA GLN A 355 25.26 -47.00 -25.24
C GLN A 355 24.85 -45.54 -25.45
N LEU A 356 24.11 -45.31 -26.53
CA LEU A 356 23.26 -44.14 -26.67
C LEU A 356 22.19 -44.22 -25.57
N GLU A 357 22.56 -43.75 -24.38
CA GLU A 357 21.69 -43.59 -23.24
C GLU A 357 20.63 -42.54 -23.63
N LEU A 358 19.49 -43.03 -24.11
CA LEU A 358 18.32 -42.22 -24.43
C LEU A 358 17.88 -41.52 -23.14
N GLN A 359 18.34 -40.28 -22.96
CA GLN A 359 17.88 -39.46 -21.86
C GLN A 359 16.35 -39.36 -21.95
N PRO A 360 15.63 -39.70 -20.86
CA PRO A 360 14.18 -39.64 -20.87
C PRO A 360 13.76 -38.20 -21.24
N PRO A 361 12.75 -38.03 -22.11
CA PRO A 361 12.34 -36.72 -22.59
C PRO A 361 12.00 -35.83 -21.39
N LEU A 362 12.80 -34.78 -21.21
CA LEU A 362 12.68 -33.84 -20.11
C LEU A 362 11.26 -33.28 -20.06
N ASP A 363 10.57 -33.58 -18.95
CA ASP A 363 9.22 -33.11 -18.68
C ASP A 363 9.16 -31.57 -18.80
N PRO A 364 8.38 -31.02 -19.75
CA PRO A 364 8.25 -29.58 -19.95
C PRO A 364 7.74 -28.86 -18.69
N PHE A 365 7.00 -29.56 -17.81
CA PHE A 365 6.55 -29.02 -16.54
C PHE A 365 7.70 -28.84 -15.55
N LYS A 366 8.65 -29.78 -15.49
CA LYS A 366 9.85 -29.68 -14.65
C LYS A 366 10.71 -28.47 -15.05
N LYS A 367 10.92 -28.26 -16.37
CA LYS A 367 11.64 -27.07 -16.87
C LYS A 367 10.95 -25.75 -16.47
N LEU A 368 9.62 -25.72 -16.48
CA LEU A 368 8.85 -24.54 -16.05
C LEU A 368 9.01 -24.27 -14.55
N LEU A 369 8.95 -25.31 -13.71
CA LEU A 369 9.15 -25.19 -12.27
C LEU A 369 10.56 -24.72 -11.92
N GLU A 370 11.59 -25.29 -12.55
CA GLU A 370 12.98 -24.85 -12.36
C GLU A 370 13.17 -23.38 -12.73
N LYS A 371 12.55 -22.92 -13.83
CA LYS A 371 12.57 -21.50 -14.22
C LYS A 371 11.91 -20.60 -13.18
N ILE A 372 10.76 -21.01 -12.63
CA ILE A 372 10.04 -20.26 -11.60
C ILE A 372 10.84 -20.21 -10.29
N TRP A 373 11.43 -21.33 -9.87
CA TRP A 373 12.25 -21.40 -8.67
C TRP A 373 13.53 -20.58 -8.79
N ARG A 374 14.21 -20.63 -9.94
CA ARG A 374 15.38 -19.79 -10.21
C ARG A 374 15.03 -18.31 -10.11
N GLY A 375 13.92 -17.89 -10.72
CA GLY A 375 13.44 -16.50 -10.62
C GLY A 375 13.08 -16.10 -9.18
N ALA A 376 12.50 -17.00 -8.39
CA ALA A 376 12.23 -16.75 -6.98
C ALA A 376 13.51 -16.63 -6.13
N ALA A 377 14.53 -17.46 -6.41
CA ALA A 377 15.82 -17.40 -5.73
C ALA A 377 16.56 -16.09 -6.05
N GLU A 378 16.60 -15.69 -7.33
CA GLU A 378 17.17 -14.40 -7.74
C GLU A 378 16.44 -13.21 -7.10
N SER A 379 15.11 -13.28 -6.99
CA SER A 379 14.33 -12.23 -6.30
C SER A 379 14.71 -12.11 -4.83
N ARG A 380 14.91 -13.25 -4.12
CA ARG A 380 15.36 -13.23 -2.71
C ARG A 380 16.76 -12.68 -2.57
N ALA A 381 17.67 -13.01 -3.49
CA ALA A 381 19.03 -12.46 -3.49
C ALA A 381 19.02 -10.93 -3.68
N ARG A 382 18.20 -10.41 -4.60
CA ARG A 382 18.03 -8.95 -4.79
C ARG A 382 17.45 -8.28 -3.54
N GLU A 383 16.48 -8.92 -2.89
CA GLU A 383 15.88 -8.41 -1.64
C GLU A 383 16.91 -8.36 -0.50
N ALA A 384 17.78 -9.37 -0.38
CA ALA A 384 18.88 -9.37 0.58
C ALA A 384 19.87 -8.22 0.34
N ILE A 385 20.27 -7.98 -0.92
CA ILE A 385 21.15 -6.85 -1.30
C ILE A 385 20.49 -5.51 -0.95
N MET A 386 19.20 -5.34 -1.26
CA MET A 386 18.45 -4.12 -0.93
C MET A 386 18.29 -3.92 0.57
N SER A 387 18.12 -5.01 1.34
CA SER A 387 18.07 -4.95 2.80
C SER A 387 19.40 -4.50 3.40
N GLU A 388 20.51 -5.00 2.87
CA GLU A 388 21.85 -4.59 3.30
C GLU A 388 22.13 -3.12 2.97
N LEU A 389 21.74 -2.67 1.77
CA LEU A 389 21.84 -1.26 1.39
C LEU A 389 21.03 -0.36 2.33
N ARG A 390 19.81 -0.76 2.71
CA ARG A 390 18.99 -0.02 3.67
C ARG A 390 19.66 0.08 5.04
N ARG A 391 20.25 -1.01 5.54
CA ARG A 391 20.99 -1.01 6.82
C ARG A 391 22.16 -0.04 6.77
N LYS A 392 22.93 -0.03 5.68
CA LYS A 392 24.04 0.91 5.49
C LYS A 392 23.58 2.36 5.49
N ILE A 393 22.52 2.68 4.74
CA ILE A 393 21.94 4.03 4.72
C ILE A 393 21.51 4.46 6.14
N THR A 394 20.81 3.60 6.88
CA THR A 394 20.39 3.90 8.26
C THR A 394 21.59 4.11 9.19
N ALA A 395 22.63 3.27 9.09
CA ALA A 395 23.85 3.43 9.89
C ALA A 395 24.57 4.76 9.61
N THR A 396 24.64 5.17 8.34
CA THR A 396 25.24 6.46 7.96
C THR A 396 24.43 7.64 8.50
N ILE A 397 23.09 7.59 8.42
CA ILE A 397 22.23 8.64 8.97
C ILE A 397 22.47 8.80 10.47
N ASN A 398 22.48 7.69 11.22
CA ASN A 398 22.72 7.73 12.66
C ASN A 398 24.10 8.31 13.01
N ASN A 399 25.15 7.94 12.28
CA ASN A 399 26.49 8.48 12.50
C ASN A 399 26.57 10.00 12.27
N VAL A 400 25.87 10.51 11.25
CA VAL A 400 25.79 11.96 11.00
C VAL A 400 25.06 12.67 12.13
N GLU A 401 23.96 12.09 12.64
CA GLU A 401 23.23 12.64 13.80
C GLU A 401 24.11 12.70 15.05
N ASP A 402 24.89 11.64 15.33
CA ASP A 402 25.81 11.59 16.47
C ASP A 402 26.91 12.67 16.36
N ILE A 403 27.50 12.85 15.17
CA ILE A 403 28.50 13.91 14.91
C ILE A 403 27.88 15.30 15.11
N MET A 404 26.66 15.52 14.59
CA MET A 404 25.96 16.79 14.78
C MET A 404 25.66 17.07 16.24
N TRP A 405 25.24 16.06 17.00
CA TRP A 405 24.96 16.19 18.43
C TRP A 405 26.23 16.48 19.22
N ALA A 406 27.34 15.80 18.93
CA ALA A 406 28.63 16.05 19.55
C ALA A 406 29.13 17.48 19.30
N LYS A 407 28.95 18.00 18.07
CA LYS A 407 29.29 19.40 17.75
C LYS A 407 28.41 20.39 18.53
N ALA A 408 27.11 20.15 18.61
CA ALA A 408 26.18 21.00 19.36
C ALA A 408 26.53 21.09 20.86
N VAL A 409 26.91 19.96 21.47
CA VAL A 409 27.34 19.91 22.89
C VAL A 409 28.63 20.70 23.09
N ARG A 410 29.62 20.60 22.18
CA ARG A 410 30.86 21.38 22.28
C ARG A 410 30.59 22.88 22.17
N THR A 411 29.72 23.32 21.25
CA THR A 411 29.38 24.74 21.10
C THR A 411 28.60 25.32 22.27
N ALA A 412 27.90 24.50 23.06
CA ALA A 412 27.14 24.95 24.22
C ALA A 412 27.98 25.14 25.49
N ASN A 413 29.19 24.58 25.53
CA ASN A 413 30.11 24.63 26.68
C ASN A 413 31.20 25.71 26.55
N VAL A 414 31.18 26.49 25.47
CA VAL A 414 32.01 27.68 25.23
C VAL A 414 31.15 28.91 25.45
#